data_AF-A0A1C4JAK3-F1
#
_entry.id   AF-A0A1C4JAK3-F1
#
_cell.length_a   1.000
_cell.length_b   1.000
_cell.length_c   1.000
_cell.angle_alpha   90.00
_cell.angle_beta   90.00
_cell.angle_gamma   90.00
#
_symmetry.space_group_name_H-M   'P 1'
#
loop_
_entity.id
_entity.type
_entity.pdbx_description
1 polymer ?
#
loop_
_entity_poly.entity_id
_entity_poly.type
_entity_poly.pdbx_seq_one_letter_code
_entity_poly.pdbx_strand_id
1 'polypeptide(L)'
;MNASDEDITELLRTGVSNNAVVQKLRVDKHRVARIRRTIGLPAYQPQRPTLEEKWATKTRKVDGGHVHWTGSKGSSSGTPVLAYRGTVVTAASVAFRIRTGRTPVGYVLPECDYHHCVAPDHVEDEPGRQKAREQLRYLTGGTARPERCAHGHDQAVQGKFEEDGTSYCARCKSEQRAAARARETAGV
;
A
#
# COMPACT_ATOMS: atom_id res chain seq x y z
N MET A 1 31.11 -34.49 6.12
CA MET A 1 31.06 -34.51 7.60
C MET A 1 29.67 -34.06 8.02
N ASN A 2 29.03 -34.76 8.96
CA ASN A 2 27.77 -34.31 9.55
C ASN A 2 28.06 -33.14 10.50
N ALA A 3 27.20 -32.12 10.53
CA ALA A 3 27.34 -31.02 11.48
C ALA A 3 27.34 -31.55 12.92
N SER A 4 28.20 -30.97 13.76
CA SER A 4 28.33 -31.32 15.17
C SER A 4 27.13 -30.83 15.98
N ASP A 5 26.94 -31.36 17.20
CA ASP A 5 25.93 -30.84 18.12
C ASP A 5 26.24 -29.40 18.56
N GLU A 6 27.51 -29.01 18.52
CA GLU A 6 27.98 -27.66 18.82
C GLU A 6 27.56 -26.67 17.72
N ASP A 7 27.74 -27.04 16.44
CA ASP A 7 27.24 -26.25 15.29
C ASP A 7 25.72 -26.03 15.36
N ILE A 8 24.98 -27.08 15.74
CA ILE A 8 23.52 -27.01 15.91
C ILE A 8 23.17 -26.08 17.06
N THR A 9 23.88 -26.17 18.18
CA THR A 9 23.65 -25.36 19.38
C THR A 9 23.92 -23.88 19.11
N GLU A 10 25.04 -23.57 18.49
CA GLU A 10 25.41 -22.21 18.13
C GLU A 10 24.37 -21.60 17.18
N LEU A 11 23.95 -22.35 16.16
CA LEU A 11 22.90 -21.88 15.26
C LEU A 11 21.56 -21.71 15.97
N LEU A 12 21.16 -22.61 16.87
CA LEU A 12 19.91 -22.47 17.65
C LEU A 12 19.92 -21.24 18.57
N ARG A 13 21.07 -20.87 19.13
CA ARG A 13 21.22 -19.66 19.97
C ARG A 13 21.00 -18.36 19.19
N THR A 14 21.14 -18.37 17.86
CA THR A 14 20.76 -17.23 17.01
C THR A 14 19.24 -17.02 16.88
N GLY A 15 18.42 -17.90 17.47
CA GLY A 15 16.96 -17.75 17.50
C GLY A 15 16.23 -18.30 16.28
N VAL A 16 16.91 -19.02 15.37
CA VAL A 16 16.29 -19.58 14.16
C VAL A 16 15.42 -20.81 14.42
N SER A 17 14.51 -21.13 13.50
CA SER A 17 13.62 -22.30 13.61
C SER A 17 14.37 -23.63 13.46
N ASN A 18 13.80 -24.74 13.95
CA ASN A 18 14.38 -26.08 13.73
C ASN A 18 14.55 -26.38 12.23
N ASN A 19 13.56 -26.00 11.41
CA ASN A 19 13.63 -26.21 9.96
C ASN A 19 14.75 -25.39 9.32
N ALA A 20 15.02 -24.17 9.80
CA ALA A 20 16.13 -23.36 9.29
C ALA A 20 17.49 -24.03 9.58
N VAL A 21 17.66 -24.60 10.78
CA VAL A 21 18.86 -25.40 11.13
C VAL A 21 18.98 -26.62 10.21
N VAL A 22 17.89 -27.36 10.00
CA VAL A 22 17.84 -28.52 9.10
C VAL A 22 18.25 -28.14 7.68
N GLN A 23 17.73 -27.05 7.14
CA GLN A 23 18.07 -26.60 5.78
C GLN A 23 19.53 -26.15 5.67
N LYS A 24 20.04 -25.43 6.68
CA LYS A 24 21.40 -24.86 6.65
C LYS A 24 22.48 -25.92 6.88
N LEU A 25 22.26 -26.83 7.84
CA LEU A 25 23.25 -27.84 8.24
C LEU A 25 22.98 -29.22 7.63
N ARG A 26 21.86 -29.40 6.92
CA ARG A 26 21.42 -30.67 6.30
C ARG A 26 21.37 -31.83 7.31
N VAL A 27 20.81 -31.58 8.49
CA VAL A 27 20.72 -32.54 9.62
C VAL A 27 19.28 -33.00 9.88
N ASP A 28 19.13 -34.08 10.65
CA ASP A 28 17.81 -34.58 11.07
C ASP A 28 17.06 -33.59 11.99
N LYS A 29 15.76 -33.43 11.75
CA LYS A 29 14.90 -32.49 12.47
C LYS A 29 14.65 -32.89 13.93
N HIS A 30 14.54 -34.18 14.22
CA HIS A 30 14.34 -34.69 15.57
C HIS A 30 15.60 -34.51 16.43
N ARG A 31 16.80 -34.67 15.84
CA ARG A 31 18.08 -34.34 16.49
C ARG A 31 18.12 -32.86 16.91
N VAL A 32 17.78 -31.94 16.00
CA VAL A 32 17.72 -30.50 16.32
C VAL A 32 16.68 -30.20 17.41
N ALA A 33 15.49 -30.79 17.33
CA ALA A 33 14.44 -30.60 18.33
C ALA A 33 14.84 -31.12 19.72
N ARG A 34 15.58 -32.24 19.79
CA ARG A 34 16.15 -32.77 21.02
C ARG A 34 17.18 -31.80 21.60
N ILE A 35 18.15 -31.34 20.80
CA ILE A 35 19.19 -30.40 21.25
C ILE A 35 18.57 -29.11 21.77
N ARG A 36 17.60 -28.53 21.05
CA ARG A 36 16.84 -27.35 21.51
C ARG A 36 16.24 -27.52 22.91
N ARG A 37 15.63 -28.69 23.18
CA ARG A 37 15.08 -29.00 24.52
C ARG A 37 16.18 -29.18 25.56
N THR A 38 17.27 -29.86 25.20
CA THR A 38 18.42 -30.09 26.10
C THR A 38 19.07 -28.80 26.56
N ILE A 39 19.20 -27.81 25.68
CA ILE A 39 19.77 -26.49 26.02
C ILE A 39 18.74 -25.51 26.59
N GLY A 40 17.51 -25.96 26.87
CA GLY A 40 16.47 -25.15 27.51
C GLY A 40 15.87 -24.04 26.63
N LEU A 41 16.04 -24.08 25.30
CA LEU A 41 15.46 -23.08 24.42
C LEU A 41 13.96 -23.35 24.20
N PRO A 42 13.10 -22.31 24.24
CA PRO A 42 11.67 -22.47 24.00
C PRO A 42 11.40 -22.94 22.56
N ALA A 43 10.20 -23.48 22.35
CA ALA A 43 9.72 -23.77 21.01
C ALA A 43 9.73 -22.48 20.16
N TYR A 44 10.28 -22.57 18.95
CA TYR A 44 10.31 -21.44 18.04
C TYR A 44 8.89 -21.03 17.67
N GLN A 45 8.53 -19.79 17.98
CA GLN A 45 7.26 -19.19 17.60
C GLN A 45 7.48 -18.41 16.28
N PRO A 46 6.90 -18.85 15.15
CA PRO A 46 7.01 -18.11 13.90
C PRO A 46 6.34 -16.75 14.08
N GLN A 47 7.12 -15.69 13.91
CA GLN A 47 6.58 -14.35 13.86
C GLN A 47 5.77 -14.22 12.56
N ARG A 48 4.48 -13.89 12.70
CA ARG A 48 3.66 -13.58 11.53
C ARG A 48 4.17 -12.27 10.96
N PRO A 49 4.40 -12.19 9.63
CA PRO A 49 4.92 -10.96 9.05
C PRO A 49 3.98 -9.81 9.36
N THR A 50 4.55 -8.63 9.57
CA THR A 50 3.80 -7.38 9.65
C THR A 50 3.12 -7.07 8.31
N LEU A 51 2.25 -6.05 8.30
CA LEU A 51 1.60 -5.63 7.06
C LEU A 51 2.63 -5.13 6.04
N GLU A 52 3.61 -4.38 6.55
CA GLU A 52 4.70 -3.75 5.81
C GLU A 52 5.67 -4.80 5.26
N GLU A 53 6.03 -5.82 6.06
CA GLU A 53 6.82 -6.96 5.60
C GLU A 53 6.10 -7.74 4.51
N LYS A 54 4.80 -8.03 4.70
CA LYS A 54 4.00 -8.73 3.70
C LYS A 54 3.91 -7.92 2.41
N TRP A 55 3.75 -6.60 2.50
CA TRP A 55 3.76 -5.70 1.35
C TRP A 55 5.10 -5.76 0.61
N ALA A 56 6.23 -5.74 1.32
CA ALA A 56 7.56 -5.83 0.73
C ALA A 56 7.78 -7.14 -0.06
N THR A 57 7.17 -8.25 0.36
CA THR A 57 7.24 -9.52 -0.40
C THR A 57 6.50 -9.51 -1.75
N LYS A 58 5.66 -8.48 -1.98
CA LYS A 58 4.79 -8.36 -3.16
C LYS A 58 5.12 -7.14 -4.02
N THR A 59 6.29 -6.56 -3.81
CA THR A 59 6.76 -5.41 -4.56
C THR A 59 8.06 -5.70 -5.30
N ARG A 60 8.21 -5.04 -6.45
CA ARG A 60 9.42 -5.06 -7.25
C ARG A 60 9.75 -3.63 -7.65
N LYS A 61 10.97 -3.18 -7.34
CA LYS A 61 11.49 -1.90 -7.86
C LYS A 61 11.62 -1.98 -9.38
N VAL A 62 11.22 -0.92 -10.05
CA VAL A 62 11.42 -0.74 -11.49
C VAL A 62 12.12 0.60 -11.73
N ASP A 63 12.44 0.91 -12.98
CA ASP A 63 13.15 2.15 -13.34
C ASP A 63 12.40 3.41 -12.87
N GLY A 64 13.11 4.54 -12.75
CA GLY A 64 12.50 5.82 -12.34
C GLY A 64 12.06 5.88 -10.87
N GLY A 65 12.48 4.93 -10.03
CA GLY A 65 12.10 4.88 -8.61
C GLY A 65 10.69 4.35 -8.35
N HIS A 66 9.98 3.90 -9.40
CA HIS A 66 8.66 3.31 -9.23
C HIS A 66 8.73 1.93 -8.58
N VAL A 67 7.59 1.50 -8.03
CA VAL A 67 7.43 0.18 -7.45
C VAL A 67 6.21 -0.50 -8.07
N HIS A 68 6.47 -1.62 -8.73
CA HIS A 68 5.44 -2.48 -9.31
C HIS A 68 4.89 -3.46 -8.28
N TRP A 69 3.57 -3.64 -8.30
CA TRP A 69 2.88 -4.62 -7.47
C TRP A 69 2.77 -5.98 -8.15
N THR A 70 3.34 -7.01 -7.53
CA THR A 70 3.31 -8.40 -8.02
C THR A 70 2.29 -9.27 -7.27
N GLY A 71 1.48 -8.67 -6.41
CA GLY A 71 0.45 -9.35 -5.62
C GLY A 71 -0.92 -9.37 -6.29
N SER A 72 -1.95 -9.68 -5.49
CA SER A 72 -3.34 -9.71 -5.92
C SER A 72 -3.85 -8.34 -6.34
N LYS A 73 -4.82 -8.33 -7.26
CA LYS A 73 -5.50 -7.13 -7.76
C LYS A 73 -7.01 -7.28 -7.53
N GLY A 74 -7.69 -6.18 -7.27
CA GLY A 74 -9.15 -6.14 -7.17
C GLY A 74 -9.80 -6.50 -8.50
N SER A 75 -10.98 -7.15 -8.45
CA SER A 75 -11.64 -7.73 -9.62
C SER A 75 -12.19 -6.71 -10.61
N SER A 76 -12.61 -5.53 -10.16
CA SER A 76 -13.26 -4.52 -11.02
C SER A 76 -12.27 -3.59 -11.72
N SER A 77 -11.37 -2.97 -10.96
CA SER A 77 -10.47 -1.91 -11.45
C SER A 77 -9.01 -2.32 -11.55
N GLY A 78 -8.67 -3.57 -11.24
CA GLY A 78 -7.28 -4.02 -11.20
C GLY A 78 -6.44 -3.35 -10.10
N THR A 79 -7.09 -2.69 -9.13
CA THR A 79 -6.41 -1.98 -8.04
C THR A 79 -5.54 -2.94 -7.23
N PRO A 80 -4.26 -2.65 -6.98
CA PRO A 80 -3.40 -3.44 -6.10
C PRO A 80 -3.98 -3.61 -4.69
N VAL A 81 -4.16 -4.85 -4.26
CA VAL A 81 -4.73 -5.18 -2.94
C VAL A 81 -3.88 -6.20 -2.19
N LEU A 82 -3.93 -6.11 -0.86
CA LEU A 82 -3.25 -6.99 0.07
C LEU A 82 -4.23 -7.46 1.15
N ALA A 83 -4.47 -8.78 1.20
CA ALA A 83 -5.19 -9.39 2.31
C ALA A 83 -4.26 -9.52 3.53
N TYR A 84 -4.64 -9.01 4.69
CA TYR A 84 -3.88 -9.09 5.92
C TYR A 84 -4.82 -9.24 7.13
N ARG A 85 -4.62 -10.30 7.92
CA ARG A 85 -5.42 -10.61 9.12
C ARG A 85 -6.94 -10.53 8.90
N GLY A 86 -7.43 -11.12 7.79
CA GLY A 86 -8.86 -11.16 7.45
C GLY A 86 -9.42 -9.86 6.84
N THR A 87 -8.60 -8.81 6.72
CA THR A 87 -8.98 -7.55 6.07
C THR A 87 -8.28 -7.40 4.73
N VAL A 88 -8.94 -6.77 3.76
CA VAL A 88 -8.30 -6.39 2.49
C VAL A 88 -8.00 -4.90 2.53
N VAL A 89 -6.73 -4.54 2.30
CA VAL A 89 -6.27 -3.15 2.20
C VAL A 89 -5.64 -2.91 0.83
N THR A 90 -5.64 -1.67 0.33
CA THR A 90 -4.95 -1.36 -0.93
C THR A 90 -3.45 -1.27 -0.71
N ALA A 91 -2.66 -1.70 -1.69
CA ALA A 91 -1.20 -1.67 -1.58
C ALA A 91 -0.66 -0.22 -1.54
N ALA A 92 -1.33 0.73 -2.19
CA ALA A 92 -1.00 2.15 -2.13
C ALA A 92 -1.22 2.71 -0.71
N SER A 93 -2.32 2.36 -0.02
CA SER A 93 -2.55 2.80 1.36
C SER A 93 -1.50 2.27 2.34
N VAL A 94 -0.96 1.07 2.09
CA VAL A 94 0.17 0.54 2.88
C VAL A 94 1.45 1.31 2.59
N ALA A 95 1.77 1.56 1.32
CA ALA A 95 2.93 2.36 0.93
C ALA A 95 2.91 3.77 1.54
N PHE A 96 1.73 4.40 1.53
CA PHE A 96 1.49 5.70 2.14
C PHE A 96 1.78 5.68 3.65
N ARG A 97 1.29 4.65 4.36
CA ARG A 97 1.59 4.45 5.79
C ARG A 97 3.06 4.21 6.06
N ILE A 98 3.75 3.45 5.21
CA ILE A 98 5.19 3.20 5.32
C ILE A 98 5.97 4.52 5.29
N ARG A 99 5.64 5.42 4.36
CA ARG A 99 6.31 6.74 4.26
C ARG A 99 5.96 7.65 5.44
N THR A 100 4.68 7.74 5.78
CA THR A 100 4.17 8.85 6.61
C THR A 100 3.87 8.49 8.06
N GLY A 101 3.78 7.20 8.40
CA GLY A 101 3.36 6.72 9.72
C GLY A 101 1.89 7.01 10.08
N ARG A 102 1.12 7.70 9.22
CA ARG A 102 -0.28 8.05 9.48
C ARG A 102 -1.24 7.23 8.64
N THR A 103 -2.47 7.06 9.14
CA THR A 103 -3.58 6.49 8.36
C THR A 103 -3.97 7.45 7.23
N PRO A 104 -4.18 6.96 6.00
CA PRO A 104 -4.62 7.83 4.89
C PRO A 104 -6.05 8.31 5.08
N VAL A 105 -6.34 9.51 4.55
CA VAL A 105 -7.68 10.06 4.46
C VAL A 105 -8.16 9.95 3.01
N GLY A 106 -9.27 9.23 2.82
CA GLY A 106 -9.82 8.97 1.49
C GLY A 106 -8.97 7.98 0.67
N TYR A 107 -9.05 8.10 -0.66
CA TYR A 107 -8.30 7.23 -1.56
C TYR A 107 -6.82 7.61 -1.59
N VAL A 108 -5.94 6.61 -1.64
CA VAL A 108 -4.51 6.79 -1.91
C VAL A 108 -4.25 6.39 -3.35
N LEU A 109 -3.68 7.31 -4.12
CA LEU A 109 -3.40 7.15 -5.54
C LEU A 109 -1.94 7.56 -5.82
N PRO A 110 -1.31 6.97 -6.83
CA PRO A 110 -0.03 7.47 -7.32
C PRO A 110 -0.22 8.82 -8.03
N GLU A 111 0.69 9.76 -7.80
CA GLU A 111 0.80 11.03 -8.55
C GLU A 111 1.94 10.96 -9.59
N CYS A 112 2.43 9.76 -9.90
CA CYS A 112 3.35 9.52 -11.00
C CYS A 112 2.64 8.90 -12.21
N ASP A 113 3.31 8.94 -13.36
CA ASP A 113 2.86 8.38 -14.64
C ASP A 113 2.82 6.83 -14.66
N TYR A 114 3.55 6.17 -13.76
CA TYR A 114 3.52 4.70 -13.68
C TYR A 114 2.20 4.18 -13.10
N HIS A 115 1.42 3.52 -13.97
CA HIS A 115 0.11 2.98 -13.62
C HIS A 115 0.16 2.05 -12.40
N HIS A 116 -0.66 2.36 -11.39
CA HIS A 116 -0.73 1.61 -10.14
C HIS A 116 0.61 1.49 -9.40
N CYS A 117 1.49 2.50 -9.53
CA CYS A 117 2.68 2.60 -8.71
C CYS A 117 2.32 2.52 -7.22
N VAL A 118 3.10 1.74 -6.48
CA VAL A 118 3.00 1.66 -5.02
C VAL A 118 4.25 2.18 -4.34
N ALA A 119 5.10 2.95 -5.02
CA ALA A 119 6.28 3.53 -4.38
C ALA A 119 5.83 4.45 -3.24
N PRO A 120 6.35 4.30 -2.00
CA PRO A 120 5.94 5.14 -0.87
C PRO A 120 6.03 6.64 -1.17
N ASP A 121 7.04 7.07 -1.93
CA ASP A 121 7.26 8.47 -2.29
C ASP A 121 6.34 8.97 -3.40
N HIS A 122 5.74 8.09 -4.20
CA HIS A 122 4.91 8.49 -5.36
C HIS A 122 3.42 8.46 -5.06
N VAL A 123 3.01 7.93 -3.90
CA VAL A 123 1.61 7.84 -3.51
C VAL A 123 1.23 8.99 -2.58
N GLU A 124 0.02 9.51 -2.71
CA GLU A 124 -0.50 10.53 -1.79
C GLU A 124 -1.97 10.25 -1.51
N ASP A 125 -2.47 10.69 -0.34
CA ASP A 125 -3.88 10.58 -0.01
C ASP A 125 -4.69 11.77 -0.54
N GLU A 126 -6.02 11.77 -0.37
CA GLU A 126 -6.87 12.78 -1.01
C GLU A 126 -6.50 14.22 -0.60
N PRO A 127 -6.34 14.58 0.68
CA PRO A 127 -5.92 15.93 1.07
C PRO A 127 -4.56 16.33 0.50
N GLY A 128 -3.57 15.42 0.54
CA GLY A 128 -2.24 15.71 0.01
C GLY A 128 -2.26 15.98 -1.50
N ARG A 129 -3.02 15.17 -2.26
CA ARG A 129 -3.23 15.40 -3.71
C ARG A 129 -3.91 16.74 -3.99
N GLN A 130 -4.98 17.05 -3.27
CA GLN A 130 -5.70 18.32 -3.47
C GLN A 130 -4.77 19.51 -3.20
N LYS A 131 -3.94 19.45 -2.16
CA LYS A 131 -2.96 20.49 -1.84
C LYS A 131 -1.89 20.63 -2.93
N ALA A 132 -1.33 19.52 -3.41
CA ALA A 132 -0.30 19.54 -4.46
C ALA A 132 -0.84 20.14 -5.77
N ARG A 133 -2.06 19.75 -6.17
CA ARG A 133 -2.72 20.25 -7.38
C ARG A 133 -3.14 21.71 -7.25
N GLU A 134 -3.57 22.13 -6.06
CA GLU A 134 -3.79 23.55 -5.75
C GLU A 134 -2.51 24.37 -5.89
N GLN A 135 -1.39 23.88 -5.35
CA GLN A 135 -0.09 24.53 -5.51
C GLN A 135 0.32 24.63 -6.98
N LEU A 136 0.17 23.53 -7.74
CA LEU A 136 0.45 23.51 -9.18
C LEU A 136 -0.35 24.59 -9.92
N ARG A 137 -1.64 24.72 -9.63
CA ARG A 137 -2.50 25.73 -10.22
C ARG A 137 -1.94 27.15 -10.05
N TYR A 138 -1.50 27.50 -8.84
CA TYR A 138 -0.95 28.83 -8.60
C TYR A 138 0.40 29.04 -9.32
N LEU A 139 1.23 28.01 -9.39
CA LEU A 139 2.50 28.06 -10.11
C LEU A 139 2.32 28.18 -11.63
N THR A 140 1.25 27.62 -12.20
CA THR A 140 0.94 27.69 -13.63
C THR A 140 0.13 28.93 -14.03
N GLY A 141 -0.04 29.90 -13.11
CA GLY A 141 -0.75 31.16 -13.37
C GLY A 141 -2.27 31.06 -13.26
N GLY A 142 -2.78 29.97 -12.71
CA GLY A 142 -4.20 29.81 -12.40
C GLY A 142 -4.66 30.77 -11.31
N THR A 143 -5.92 31.20 -11.39
CA THR A 143 -6.54 32.10 -10.42
C THR A 143 -7.06 31.37 -9.19
N ALA A 144 -7.25 32.09 -8.09
CA ALA A 144 -7.91 31.55 -6.90
C ALA A 144 -9.29 30.98 -7.24
N ARG A 145 -9.65 29.89 -6.57
CA ARG A 145 -10.96 29.26 -6.71
C ARG A 145 -12.03 30.22 -6.15
N PRO A 146 -13.14 30.47 -6.87
CA PRO A 146 -14.23 31.27 -6.33
C PRO A 146 -14.82 30.59 -5.08
N GLU A 147 -15.40 31.35 -4.16
CA GLU A 147 -16.03 30.80 -2.95
C GLU A 147 -17.21 29.88 -3.27
N ARG A 148 -17.92 30.14 -4.37
CA ARG A 148 -19.06 29.35 -4.84
C ARG A 148 -18.91 29.02 -6.32
N CYS A 149 -19.40 27.86 -6.74
CA CYS A 149 -19.49 27.54 -8.17
C CYS A 149 -20.70 28.23 -8.83
N ALA A 150 -20.80 28.11 -10.15
CA ALA A 150 -21.94 28.62 -10.94
C ALA A 150 -23.31 28.08 -10.49
N HIS A 151 -23.36 26.93 -9.82
CA HIS A 151 -24.59 26.34 -9.25
C HIS A 151 -24.78 26.65 -7.76
N GLY A 152 -23.97 27.55 -7.18
CA GLY A 152 -24.12 28.00 -5.79
C GLY A 152 -23.50 27.08 -4.72
N HIS A 153 -22.81 26.00 -5.11
CA HIS A 153 -22.16 25.11 -4.14
C HIS A 153 -20.90 25.72 -3.54
N ASP A 154 -20.79 25.63 -2.21
CA ASP A 154 -19.61 26.03 -1.43
C ASP A 154 -18.35 25.27 -1.90
N GLN A 155 -17.39 26.03 -2.43
CA GLN A 155 -16.14 25.49 -2.94
C GLN A 155 -15.14 25.14 -1.84
N ALA A 156 -15.27 25.66 -0.61
CA ALA A 156 -14.45 25.22 0.51
C ALA A 156 -14.69 23.73 0.82
N VAL A 157 -15.91 23.25 0.58
CA VAL A 157 -16.31 21.85 0.81
C VAL A 157 -16.26 21.02 -0.47
N GLN A 158 -16.76 21.57 -1.58
CA GLN A 158 -16.98 20.80 -2.83
C GLN A 158 -15.92 21.03 -3.90
N GLY A 159 -15.05 22.03 -3.73
CA GLY A 159 -14.05 22.35 -4.72
C GLY A 159 -12.92 21.34 -4.71
N LYS A 160 -12.52 20.89 -5.90
CA LYS A 160 -11.40 19.98 -6.14
C LYS A 160 -10.55 20.46 -7.30
N PHE A 161 -9.37 19.88 -7.44
CA PHE A 161 -8.45 20.10 -8.55
C PHE A 161 -8.17 18.79 -9.30
N GLU A 162 -8.20 18.87 -10.63
CA GLU A 162 -7.70 17.83 -11.52
C GLU A 162 -6.15 17.85 -11.53
N GLU A 163 -5.53 16.88 -12.22
CA GLU A 163 -4.08 16.70 -12.27
C GLU A 163 -3.33 17.89 -12.92
N ASP A 164 -3.99 18.60 -13.83
CA ASP A 164 -3.49 19.81 -14.49
C ASP A 164 -3.68 21.10 -13.67
N GLY A 165 -4.25 21.01 -12.46
CA GLY A 165 -4.60 22.16 -11.63
C GLY A 165 -5.94 22.82 -12.01
N THR A 166 -6.70 22.25 -12.95
CA THR A 166 -8.04 22.73 -13.30
C THR A 166 -8.99 22.52 -12.13
N SER A 167 -9.60 23.60 -11.64
CA SER A 167 -10.56 23.56 -10.53
C SER A 167 -11.93 23.11 -11.02
N TYR A 168 -12.60 22.23 -10.26
CA TYR A 168 -13.98 21.83 -10.52
C TYR A 168 -14.78 21.62 -9.24
N CYS A 169 -16.10 21.64 -9.35
CA CYS A 169 -17.00 21.31 -8.24
C CYS A 169 -17.36 19.82 -8.26
N ALA A 170 -16.96 19.09 -7.21
CA ALA A 170 -17.23 17.67 -7.06
C ALA A 170 -18.73 17.34 -7.04
N ARG A 171 -19.55 18.20 -6.40
CA ARG A 171 -21.01 18.06 -6.38
C ARG A 171 -21.62 18.17 -7.77
N CYS A 172 -21.30 19.21 -8.54
CA CYS A 172 -21.78 19.36 -9.91
C CYS A 172 -21.39 18.15 -10.77
N LYS A 173 -20.14 17.69 -10.66
CA LYS A 173 -19.65 16.50 -11.39
C LYS A 173 -20.44 15.25 -11.00
N SER A 174 -20.80 15.09 -9.73
CA SER A 174 -21.60 13.96 -9.25
C SER A 174 -23.06 14.02 -9.74
N GLU A 175 -23.68 15.20 -9.73
CA GLU A 175 -25.06 15.42 -10.20
C GLU A 175 -25.16 15.17 -11.70
N GLN A 176 -24.19 15.63 -12.49
CA GLN A 176 -24.12 15.34 -13.93
C GLN A 176 -23.99 13.84 -14.21
N ARG A 177 -23.14 13.13 -13.46
CA ARG A 177 -22.99 11.66 -13.59
C ARG A 177 -24.27 10.93 -13.20
N ALA A 178 -24.97 11.37 -12.16
CA ALA A 178 -26.25 10.80 -11.75
C ALA A 178 -27.32 10.99 -12.83
N ALA A 179 -27.42 12.20 -13.40
CA ALA A 179 -28.33 12.51 -14.49
C ALA A 179 -28.02 11.68 -15.75
N ALA A 180 -26.75 11.50 -16.12
CA ALA A 180 -26.35 10.67 -17.25
C ALA A 180 -26.76 9.20 -17.06
N ARG A 181 -26.51 8.62 -15.88
CA ARG A 181 -26.94 7.25 -15.55
C ARG A 181 -28.45 7.09 -15.56
N ALA A 182 -29.20 8.11 -15.13
CA ALA A 182 -30.66 8.07 -15.16
C ALA A 182 -31.18 8.05 -16.61
N ARG A 183 -30.54 8.76 -17.54
CA ARG A 183 -30.87 8.73 -18.97
C ARG A 183 -30.61 7.36 -19.59
N GLU A 184 -29.43 6.80 -19.33
CA GLU A 184 -29.05 5.46 -19.79
C GLU A 184 -30.02 4.38 -19.27
N THR A 185 -30.41 4.45 -18.00
CA THR A 185 -31.40 3.54 -17.40
C THR A 185 -32.81 3.74 -17.98
N ALA A 186 -33.14 4.96 -18.40
CA ALA A 186 -34.42 5.28 -19.04
C ALA A 186 -34.46 4.92 -20.53
N GLY A 187 -33.36 4.41 -21.11
CA GLY A 187 -33.30 4.00 -22.52
C GLY A 187 -33.31 5.16 -23.52
N VAL A 188 -32.83 6.34 -23.12
CA VAL A 188 -32.67 7.54 -23.97
C VAL A 188 -31.20 7.77 -24.31
#